data_AF-A0A453BK42-F1
#
_entry.id   AF-A0A453BK42-F1
#
_cell.length_a   1.000
_cell.length_b   1.000
_cell.length_c   1.000
_cell.angle_alpha   90.00
_cell.angle_beta   90.00
_cell.angle_gamma   90.00
#
_symmetry.space_group_name_H-M   'P 1'
#
loop_
_entity.id
_entity.type
_entity.pdbx_description
1 polymer ?
#
loop_
_entity_poly.entity_id
_entity_poly.type
_entity_poly.pdbx_seq_one_letter_code
_entity_poly.pdbx_strand_id
1 'polypeptide(L)'
;SVMVTDGETIVYCSVCMADTPSDPSDFFPMSVHYQERLSAAGRTSGGFFKREGRAKDHEVLVCRLIDRPLRPTMPKGFYYETQILSWVFSYDGIHSPDCVAVTAAGIAMALSEVPNKQTIAGVRIGMINDQFVVNPTTEQMEDSELDLMMAGTDSAILMIEGFCDFLTEEKLLQAVETGQVAIREICKAIDVLVQTCGKKKMVEAINLPPAELYRHVEDISGDELVKALQIKEKIPRRKALSALEEKVIMILSEQGYVSKDELSGPIENLADIVEEEDEDEVIEDGEVDEGDVHIKPVSRKPHRQLFSEVDVKLVFKEVSSKYLRRRIVEGEKRSDGRSACELRPINSQCGILPRAHGSALFTRGETQVRHWLWSL
;
A
#
# COMPACT_ATOMS: atom_id res chain seq x y z
N SER A 1 2.94 14.31 -14.82
CA SER A 1 3.98 14.78 -13.89
C SER A 1 3.62 16.18 -13.44
N VAL A 2 4.26 16.67 -12.38
CA VAL A 2 4.06 18.01 -11.81
C VAL A 2 5.40 18.61 -11.39
N MET A 3 5.48 19.93 -11.42
CA MET A 3 6.49 20.67 -10.67
C MET A 3 5.79 21.44 -9.57
N VAL A 4 6.25 21.25 -8.35
CA VAL A 4 5.76 21.95 -7.16
C VAL A 4 6.90 22.83 -6.67
N THR A 5 6.56 24.06 -6.32
CA THR A 5 7.49 25.07 -5.87
C THR A 5 7.05 25.61 -4.52
N ASP A 6 7.99 25.69 -3.59
CA ASP A 6 7.85 26.39 -2.32
C ASP A 6 9.08 27.30 -2.15
N GLY A 7 8.85 28.61 -2.13
CA GLY A 7 9.93 29.60 -2.31
C GLY A 7 10.67 29.39 -3.63
N GLU A 8 11.97 29.15 -3.55
CA GLU A 8 12.83 28.79 -4.70
C GLU A 8 13.16 27.28 -4.73
N THR A 9 12.67 26.50 -3.77
CA THR A 9 12.81 25.04 -3.78
C THR A 9 11.79 24.42 -4.73
N ILE A 10 12.27 23.64 -5.69
CA ILE A 10 11.48 23.02 -6.76
C ILE A 10 11.62 21.51 -6.70
N VAL A 11 10.48 20.82 -6.56
CA VAL A 11 10.39 19.37 -6.65
C VAL A 11 9.58 18.98 -7.88
N TYR A 12 10.18 18.18 -8.75
CA TYR A 12 9.48 17.52 -9.85
C TYR A 12 9.07 16.12 -9.43
N CYS A 13 7.80 15.80 -9.64
CA CYS A 13 7.29 14.46 -9.40
C CYS A 13 6.58 13.91 -10.63
N SER A 14 6.88 12.66 -10.99
CA SER A 14 6.18 11.91 -12.02
C SER A 14 5.66 10.59 -11.46
N VAL A 15 4.44 10.25 -11.85
CA VAL A 15 3.82 8.95 -11.62
C VAL A 15 3.70 8.25 -12.96
N CYS A 16 4.26 7.05 -13.05
CA CYS A 16 4.18 6.18 -14.20
C CYS A 16 3.52 4.87 -13.76
N MET A 17 2.70 4.30 -14.64
CA MET A 17 1.99 3.07 -14.41
C MET A 17 2.28 2.14 -15.59
N ALA A 18 2.41 0.84 -15.33
CA ALA A 18 2.55 -0.15 -16.39
C ALA A 18 1.29 -0.21 -17.28
N ASP A 19 1.45 -0.66 -18.52
CA ASP A 19 0.31 -0.85 -19.45
C ASP A 19 -0.46 -2.15 -19.17
N THR A 20 0.20 -3.12 -18.53
CA THR A 20 -0.37 -4.42 -18.16
C THR A 20 -0.33 -4.63 -16.65
N PRO A 21 -1.33 -5.31 -16.07
CA PRO A 21 -1.32 -5.64 -14.65
C PRO A 21 -0.25 -6.71 -14.37
N SER A 22 0.36 -6.63 -13.19
CA SER A 22 1.16 -7.73 -12.64
C SER A 22 0.24 -8.86 -12.16
N ASP A 23 0.84 -10.00 -11.83
CA ASP A 23 0.13 -11.08 -11.16
C ASP A 23 -0.58 -10.56 -9.90
N PRO A 24 -1.81 -11.04 -9.62
CA PRO A 24 -2.51 -10.70 -8.40
C PRO A 24 -1.62 -10.97 -7.18
N SER A 25 -1.63 -10.02 -6.26
CA SER A 25 -0.85 -10.07 -5.03
C SER A 25 -1.68 -9.61 -3.84
N ASP A 26 -1.17 -9.78 -2.63
CA ASP A 26 -1.79 -9.28 -1.41
C ASP A 26 -1.49 -7.79 -1.14
N PHE A 27 -0.71 -7.15 -2.01
CA PHE A 27 -0.36 -5.73 -1.94
C PHE A 27 -0.43 -5.02 -3.31
N PHE A 28 -0.63 -3.71 -3.28
CA PHE A 28 -0.54 -2.84 -4.44
C PHE A 28 0.93 -2.62 -4.83
N PRO A 29 1.37 -3.00 -6.05
CA PRO A 29 2.75 -2.88 -6.51
C PRO A 29 3.13 -1.41 -6.76
N MET A 30 3.54 -0.72 -5.69
CA MET A 30 3.97 0.67 -5.71
C MET A 30 5.41 0.81 -5.25
N SER A 31 6.21 1.50 -6.06
CA SER A 31 7.58 1.89 -5.75
C SER A 31 7.70 3.41 -5.71
N VAL A 32 8.48 3.91 -4.75
CA VAL A 32 8.75 5.34 -4.58
C VAL A 32 10.25 5.57 -4.59
N HIS A 33 10.69 6.47 -5.45
CA HIS A 33 12.08 6.90 -5.56
C HIS A 33 12.14 8.41 -5.39
N TYR A 34 12.85 8.84 -4.35
CA TYR A 34 13.18 10.22 -4.10
C TYR A 34 14.69 10.41 -4.26
N GLN A 35 15.11 11.50 -4.89
CA GLN A 35 16.52 11.82 -5.06
C GLN A 35 16.77 13.33 -5.04
N GLU A 36 17.82 13.72 -4.33
CA GLU A 36 18.33 15.09 -4.25
C GLU A 36 19.53 15.23 -5.17
N ARG A 37 19.36 16.01 -6.24
CA ARG A 37 20.45 16.25 -7.18
C ARG A 37 21.39 17.30 -6.62
N LEU A 38 22.70 17.07 -6.73
CA LEU A 38 23.67 18.05 -6.25
C LEU A 38 23.60 19.35 -7.03
N SER A 39 23.23 19.26 -8.31
CA SER A 39 22.96 20.40 -9.17
C SER A 39 21.85 21.30 -8.64
N ALA A 40 20.90 20.78 -7.85
CA ALA A 40 19.81 21.56 -7.28
C ALA A 40 20.31 22.66 -6.33
N ALA A 41 21.43 22.40 -5.67
CA ALA A 41 22.14 23.37 -4.82
C ALA A 41 23.37 23.98 -5.50
N GLY A 42 23.51 23.83 -6.83
CA GLY A 42 24.68 24.32 -7.58
C GLY A 42 26.00 23.62 -7.22
N ARG A 43 25.95 22.40 -6.69
CA ARG A 43 27.14 21.63 -6.25
C ARG A 43 27.45 20.47 -7.19
N THR A 44 28.70 20.03 -7.17
CA THR A 44 29.16 18.82 -7.87
C THR A 44 29.53 17.73 -6.86
N SER A 45 29.40 16.46 -7.24
CA SER A 45 29.80 15.34 -6.37
C SER A 45 31.29 15.41 -6.02
N GLY A 46 31.59 15.33 -4.72
CA GLY A 46 32.95 15.32 -4.19
C GLY A 46 33.60 13.93 -4.18
N GLY A 47 32.89 12.89 -4.62
CA GLY A 47 33.41 11.52 -4.67
C GLY A 47 34.29 11.24 -5.89
N PHE A 48 34.96 10.08 -5.88
CA PHE A 48 35.78 9.60 -7.00
C PHE A 48 34.98 9.52 -8.31
N PHE A 49 33.75 9.00 -8.23
CA PHE A 49 32.78 9.10 -9.30
C PHE A 49 31.97 10.39 -9.16
N LYS A 50 32.13 11.31 -10.11
CA LYS A 50 31.42 12.60 -10.16
C LYS A 50 29.95 12.47 -10.60
N ARG A 51 29.24 11.52 -10.02
CA ARG A 51 27.81 11.23 -10.28
C ARG A 51 27.10 10.93 -8.97
N GLU A 52 25.82 11.22 -8.93
CA GLU A 52 24.92 10.76 -7.88
C GLU A 52 24.92 9.23 -7.86
N GLY A 53 25.14 8.66 -6.68
CA GLY A 53 25.22 7.23 -6.48
C GLY A 53 23.89 6.62 -6.07
N ARG A 54 23.96 5.60 -5.21
CA ARG A 54 22.79 5.02 -4.56
C ARG A 54 22.12 6.04 -3.64
N ALA A 55 20.82 5.87 -3.43
CA ALA A 55 20.05 6.66 -2.47
C ALA A 55 20.70 6.58 -1.08
N LYS A 56 20.86 7.73 -0.45
CA LYS A 56 21.33 7.88 0.93
C LYS A 56 20.20 7.54 1.91
N ASP A 57 20.56 7.30 3.17
CA ASP A 57 19.58 6.98 4.22
C ASP A 57 18.48 8.05 4.33
N HIS A 58 18.85 9.34 4.27
CA HIS A 58 17.89 10.45 4.23
C HIS A 58 16.90 10.33 3.07
N GLU A 59 17.38 10.09 1.86
CA GLU A 59 16.51 9.97 0.67
C GLU A 59 15.58 8.76 0.79
N VAL A 60 16.05 7.65 1.36
CA VAL A 60 15.23 6.48 1.66
C VAL A 60 14.16 6.79 2.72
N LEU A 61 14.46 7.60 3.72
CA LEU A 61 13.46 8.06 4.69
C LEU A 61 12.38 8.90 4.01
N VAL A 62 12.75 9.82 3.11
CA VAL A 62 11.78 10.62 2.34
C VAL A 62 10.93 9.73 1.42
N CYS A 63 11.51 8.70 0.77
CA CYS A 63 10.70 7.70 0.05
C CYS A 63 9.62 7.08 0.94
N ARG A 64 9.95 6.75 2.19
CA ARG A 64 9.00 6.19 3.16
C ARG A 64 7.96 7.22 3.61
N LEU A 65 8.34 8.50 3.76
CA LEU A 65 7.41 9.59 4.08
C LEU A 65 6.37 9.80 2.98
N ILE A 66 6.74 9.59 1.71
CA ILE A 66 5.82 9.63 0.55
C ILE A 66 4.97 8.36 0.49
N ASP A 67 5.59 7.18 0.65
CA ASP A 67 4.92 5.88 0.49
C ASP A 67 3.83 5.62 1.53
N ARG A 68 4.13 5.90 2.82
CA ARG A 68 3.26 5.62 3.97
C ARG A 68 1.85 6.23 3.85
N PRO A 69 1.67 7.52 3.50
CA PRO A 69 0.34 8.09 3.35
C PRO A 69 -0.33 7.66 2.04
N LEU A 70 0.39 7.48 0.94
CA LEU A 70 -0.21 7.08 -0.35
C LEU A 70 -0.74 5.65 -0.34
N ARG A 71 0.02 4.70 0.22
CA ARG A 71 -0.27 3.27 0.14
C ARG A 71 -1.68 2.87 0.67
N PRO A 72 -2.18 3.40 1.80
CA PRO A 72 -3.54 3.13 2.28
C PRO A 72 -4.66 3.67 1.40
N THR A 73 -4.40 4.69 0.58
CA THR A 73 -5.43 5.30 -0.29
C THR A 73 -5.69 4.54 -1.57
N MET A 74 -4.83 3.57 -1.88
CA MET A 74 -4.90 2.75 -3.08
C MET A 74 -6.02 1.70 -2.95
N PRO A 75 -6.83 1.50 -3.99
CA PRO A 75 -7.88 0.49 -3.96
C PRO A 75 -7.26 -0.90 -3.96
N LYS A 76 -7.93 -1.83 -3.27
CA LYS A 76 -7.62 -3.26 -3.38
C LYS A 76 -8.01 -3.75 -4.77
N GLY A 77 -7.32 -4.77 -5.27
CA GLY A 77 -7.65 -5.35 -6.58
C GLY A 77 -7.07 -4.59 -7.77
N PHE A 78 -6.27 -3.55 -7.54
CA PHE A 78 -5.57 -2.83 -8.59
C PHE A 78 -4.11 -3.30 -8.61
N TYR A 79 -3.67 -3.91 -9.71
CA TYR A 79 -2.37 -4.61 -9.80
C TYR A 79 -1.44 -4.04 -10.89
N TYR A 80 -1.67 -2.80 -11.31
CA TYR A 80 -0.76 -2.15 -12.25
C TYR A 80 0.43 -1.58 -11.50
N GLU A 81 1.64 -2.05 -11.84
CA GLU A 81 2.86 -1.55 -11.22
C GLU A 81 2.94 -0.03 -11.40
N THR A 82 3.05 0.68 -10.28
CA THR A 82 3.03 2.14 -10.24
C THR A 82 4.32 2.65 -9.62
N GLN A 83 5.06 3.44 -10.39
CA GLN A 83 6.31 4.05 -9.97
C GLN A 83 6.13 5.54 -9.75
N ILE A 84 6.58 6.02 -8.59
CA ILE A 84 6.65 7.44 -8.25
C ILE A 84 8.11 7.85 -8.25
N LEU A 85 8.48 8.79 -9.13
CA LEU A 85 9.81 9.39 -9.19
C LEU A 85 9.71 10.84 -8.74
N SER A 86 10.44 11.21 -7.70
CA SER A 86 10.48 12.56 -7.14
C SER A 86 11.91 13.08 -7.09
N TRP A 87 12.17 14.20 -7.75
CA TRP A 87 13.50 14.80 -7.84
C TRP A 87 13.48 16.24 -7.35
N VAL A 88 14.43 16.59 -6.49
CA VAL A 88 14.70 17.99 -6.15
C VAL A 88 15.50 18.61 -7.30
N PHE A 89 14.91 19.58 -7.99
CA PHE A 89 15.51 20.28 -9.12
C PHE A 89 16.22 21.57 -8.71
N SER A 90 15.68 22.26 -7.71
CA SER A 90 16.29 23.46 -7.13
C SER A 90 16.07 23.42 -5.62
N TYR A 91 17.06 23.87 -4.87
CA TYR A 91 17.00 23.96 -3.42
C TYR A 91 17.58 25.29 -2.97
N ASP A 92 16.79 26.04 -2.21
CA ASP A 92 17.11 27.41 -1.80
C ASP A 92 17.82 27.50 -0.44
N GLY A 93 17.95 26.38 0.28
CA GLY A 93 18.55 26.35 1.62
C GLY A 93 17.59 26.71 2.75
N ILE A 94 16.38 27.16 2.43
CA ILE A 94 15.42 27.75 3.38
C ILE A 94 14.22 26.81 3.57
N HIS A 95 13.67 26.28 2.48
CA HIS A 95 12.45 25.46 2.50
C HIS A 95 12.80 23.98 2.32
N SER A 96 12.46 23.16 3.30
CA SER A 96 12.77 21.74 3.27
C SER A 96 12.01 21.01 2.13
N PRO A 97 12.70 20.22 1.28
CA PRO A 97 12.07 19.57 0.13
C PRO A 97 11.20 18.36 0.47
N ASP A 98 11.31 17.79 1.66
CA ASP A 98 10.59 16.57 2.08
C ASP A 98 9.07 16.74 2.09
N CYS A 99 8.56 17.82 2.68
CA CYS A 99 7.12 18.13 2.72
C CYS A 99 6.57 18.40 1.33
N VAL A 100 7.33 19.16 0.54
CA VAL A 100 7.02 19.47 -0.84
C VAL A 100 6.98 18.19 -1.69
N ALA A 101 7.88 17.24 -1.45
CA ALA A 101 7.90 15.96 -2.16
C ALA A 101 6.69 15.08 -1.85
N VAL A 102 6.22 15.04 -0.59
CA VAL A 102 4.98 14.33 -0.23
C VAL A 102 3.79 14.94 -0.95
N THR A 103 3.67 16.27 -0.92
CA THR A 103 2.59 16.99 -1.60
C THR A 103 2.68 16.83 -3.11
N ALA A 104 3.88 16.89 -3.71
CA ALA A 104 4.09 16.69 -5.14
C ALA A 104 3.68 15.29 -5.60
N ALA A 105 4.02 14.25 -4.83
CA ALA A 105 3.58 12.89 -5.10
C ALA A 105 2.05 12.74 -4.98
N GLY A 106 1.44 13.38 -3.98
CA GLY A 106 -0.01 13.45 -3.82
C GLY A 106 -0.71 14.08 -5.03
N ILE A 107 -0.21 15.21 -5.53
CA ILE A 107 -0.74 15.90 -6.72
C ILE A 107 -0.54 15.04 -7.97
N ALA A 108 0.67 14.51 -8.18
CA ALA A 108 0.98 13.70 -9.36
C ALA A 108 0.09 12.46 -9.44
N MET A 109 -0.16 11.81 -8.30
CA MET A 109 -1.07 10.67 -8.20
C MET A 109 -2.52 11.09 -8.49
N ALA A 110 -2.97 12.19 -7.90
CA ALA A 110 -4.32 12.71 -8.09
C ALA A 110 -4.61 13.11 -9.54
N LEU A 111 -3.63 13.63 -10.28
CA LEU A 111 -3.77 13.95 -11.71
C LEU A 111 -3.66 12.73 -12.64
N SER A 112 -3.10 11.62 -12.17
CA SER A 112 -2.89 10.40 -12.97
C SER A 112 -4.18 9.59 -13.21
N GLU A 113 -4.08 8.55 -14.03
CA GLU A 113 -5.16 7.59 -14.29
C GLU A 113 -5.32 6.55 -13.17
N VAL A 114 -4.34 6.46 -12.26
CA VAL A 114 -4.36 5.53 -11.12
C VAL A 114 -5.58 5.84 -10.23
N PRO A 115 -6.41 4.85 -9.87
CA PRO A 115 -7.66 5.05 -9.14
C PRO A 115 -7.46 5.34 -7.64
N ASN A 116 -6.69 6.38 -7.30
CA ASN A 116 -6.55 6.84 -5.93
C ASN A 116 -7.86 7.44 -5.39
N LYS A 117 -8.24 7.07 -4.16
CA LYS A 117 -9.54 7.48 -3.59
C LYS A 117 -9.60 8.93 -3.15
N GLN A 118 -8.47 9.47 -2.69
CA GLN A 118 -8.38 10.78 -2.04
C GLN A 118 -7.05 11.44 -2.41
N THR A 119 -7.05 12.77 -2.44
CA THR A 119 -5.83 13.58 -2.54
C THR A 119 -5.10 13.56 -1.21
N ILE A 120 -3.77 13.61 -1.26
CA ILE A 120 -2.91 13.68 -0.08
C ILE A 120 -2.03 14.91 -0.17
N ALA A 121 -1.82 15.55 0.98
CA ALA A 121 -0.83 16.60 1.17
C ALA A 121 0.00 16.31 2.42
N GLY A 122 1.23 16.85 2.46
CA GLY A 122 2.13 16.77 3.60
C GLY A 122 2.56 18.15 4.07
N VAL A 123 2.66 18.34 5.38
CA VAL A 123 3.13 19.57 6.03
C VAL A 123 4.04 19.21 7.21
N ARG A 124 4.96 20.12 7.56
CA ARG A 124 5.74 20.07 8.79
C ARG A 124 5.22 21.11 9.77
N ILE A 125 5.08 20.75 11.03
CA ILE A 125 4.69 21.64 12.12
C ILE A 125 5.87 21.82 13.06
N GLY A 126 6.27 23.08 13.27
CA GLY A 126 7.20 23.49 14.30
C GLY A 126 6.48 24.16 15.48
N MET A 127 7.16 24.28 16.61
CA MET A 127 6.70 25.05 17.76
C MET A 127 7.81 26.00 18.21
N ILE A 128 7.60 27.29 18.02
CA ILE A 128 8.60 28.35 18.29
C ILE A 128 7.94 29.35 19.22
N ASN A 129 8.55 29.62 20.37
CA ASN A 129 8.00 30.52 21.40
C ASN A 129 6.53 30.16 21.77
N ASP A 130 6.24 28.88 22.00
CA ASP A 130 4.90 28.34 22.28
C ASP A 130 3.85 28.54 21.15
N GLN A 131 4.27 28.89 19.94
CA GLN A 131 3.39 29.05 18.78
C GLN A 131 3.65 28.00 17.71
N PHE A 132 2.59 27.40 17.18
CA PHE A 132 2.69 26.45 16.07
C PHE A 132 2.89 27.18 14.74
N VAL A 133 3.92 26.75 14.00
CA VAL A 133 4.25 27.28 12.67
C VAL A 133 4.11 26.15 11.66
N VAL A 134 3.35 26.40 10.59
CA VAL A 134 3.19 25.46 9.47
C VAL A 134 4.31 25.70 8.46
N ASN A 135 4.97 24.63 8.04
CA ASN A 135 6.13 24.61 7.14
C ASN A 135 7.19 25.65 7.54
N PRO A 136 7.73 25.57 8.78
CA PRO A 136 8.79 26.46 9.22
C PRO A 136 10.04 26.33 8.33
N THR A 137 10.78 27.42 8.20
CA THR A 137 12.06 27.44 7.48
C THR A 137 13.14 26.64 8.22
N THR A 138 14.24 26.31 7.53
CA THR A 138 15.40 25.65 8.15
C THR A 138 15.91 26.41 9.38
N GLU A 139 15.96 27.75 9.32
CA GLU A 139 16.39 28.60 10.44
C GLU A 139 15.38 28.55 11.60
N GLN A 140 14.09 28.66 11.31
CA GLN A 140 13.02 28.55 12.31
C GLN A 140 13.01 27.19 13.01
N MET A 141 13.39 26.13 12.31
CA MET A 141 13.49 24.79 12.88
C MET A 141 14.63 24.62 13.89
N GLU A 142 15.67 25.47 13.85
CA GLU A 142 16.75 25.44 14.84
C GLU A 142 16.27 25.83 16.24
N ASP A 143 15.28 26.72 16.31
CA ASP A 143 14.65 27.20 17.55
C ASP A 143 13.37 26.42 17.91
N SER A 144 13.01 25.40 17.14
CA SER A 144 11.74 24.68 17.30
C SER A 144 11.84 23.55 18.33
N GLU A 145 10.92 23.53 19.29
CA GLU A 145 10.77 22.43 20.27
C GLU A 145 10.01 21.22 19.70
N LEU A 146 9.50 21.34 18.48
CA LEU A 146 8.71 20.32 17.77
C LEU A 146 9.19 20.20 16.33
N ASP A 147 9.43 18.97 15.87
CA ASP A 147 9.51 18.66 14.44
C ASP A 147 8.47 17.57 14.15
N LEU A 148 7.32 17.98 13.63
CA LEU A 148 6.22 17.07 13.35
C LEU A 148 5.86 17.11 11.86
N MET A 149 6.37 16.13 11.13
CA MET A 149 5.95 15.87 9.75
C MET A 149 4.65 15.07 9.75
N MET A 150 3.67 15.54 8.98
CA MET A 150 2.38 14.89 8.89
C MET A 150 1.81 14.94 7.49
N ALA A 151 1.09 13.87 7.12
CA ALA A 151 0.45 13.76 5.83
C ALA A 151 -0.94 13.14 5.97
N GLY A 152 -1.88 13.61 5.15
CA GLY A 152 -3.27 13.23 5.26
C GLY A 152 -4.12 13.69 4.09
N THR A 153 -5.42 13.45 4.23
CA THR A 153 -6.47 13.90 3.32
C THR A 153 -7.23 15.08 3.95
N ASP A 154 -8.21 15.61 3.22
CA ASP A 154 -9.12 16.64 3.72
C ASP A 154 -9.86 16.24 5.01
N SER A 155 -10.11 14.94 5.18
CA SER A 155 -10.90 14.37 6.27
C SER A 155 -10.08 13.71 7.38
N ALA A 156 -8.87 13.22 7.10
CA ALA A 156 -8.15 12.37 8.04
C ALA A 156 -6.63 12.42 7.88
N ILE A 157 -5.92 12.34 9.01
CA ILE A 157 -4.48 12.13 9.04
C ILE A 157 -4.16 10.66 8.75
N LEU A 158 -3.20 10.43 7.85
CA LEU A 158 -2.76 9.09 7.44
C LEU A 158 -1.39 8.74 8.03
N MET A 159 -0.53 9.75 8.21
CA MET A 159 0.85 9.56 8.65
C MET A 159 1.31 10.72 9.51
N ILE A 160 2.01 10.40 10.60
CA ILE A 160 2.74 11.34 11.45
C ILE A 160 4.14 10.73 11.68
N GLU A 161 5.17 11.56 11.59
CA GLU A 161 6.56 11.26 11.93
C GLU A 161 7.17 12.50 12.58
N GLY A 162 7.88 12.35 13.69
CA GLY A 162 8.45 13.52 14.33
C GLY A 162 9.09 13.25 15.68
N PHE A 163 9.66 14.30 16.24
CA PHE A 163 10.20 14.33 17.60
C PHE A 163 9.84 15.66 18.26
N CYS A 164 9.91 15.70 19.59
CA CYS A 164 9.65 16.91 20.35
C CYS A 164 10.43 16.88 21.68
N ASP A 165 10.65 18.05 22.27
CA ASP A 165 11.29 18.18 23.58
C ASP A 165 10.27 18.03 24.72
N PHE A 166 9.93 16.79 25.05
CA PHE A 166 9.05 16.43 26.17
C PHE A 166 7.73 17.22 26.25
N LEU A 167 7.11 17.53 25.10
CA LEU A 167 5.83 18.23 25.05
C LEU A 167 4.69 17.41 25.65
N THR A 168 3.67 18.10 26.17
CA THR A 168 2.47 17.44 26.70
C THR A 168 1.62 16.85 25.57
N GLU A 169 0.78 15.88 25.92
CA GLU A 169 -0.13 15.21 24.98
C GLU A 169 -1.13 16.22 24.39
N GLU A 170 -1.56 17.21 25.15
CA GLU A 170 -2.44 18.29 24.68
C GLU A 170 -1.76 19.17 23.64
N LYS A 171 -0.49 19.57 23.86
CA LYS A 171 0.27 20.36 22.88
C LYS A 171 0.47 19.58 21.58
N LEU A 172 0.79 18.28 21.68
CA LEU A 172 0.92 17.42 20.50
C LEU A 172 -0.40 17.29 19.72
N LEU A 173 -1.53 17.16 20.43
CA LEU A 173 -2.84 17.10 19.77
C LEU A 173 -3.17 18.41 19.05
N GLN A 174 -2.89 19.56 19.67
CA GLN A 174 -3.06 20.88 19.05
C GLN A 174 -2.18 21.07 17.81
N ALA A 175 -0.94 20.55 17.84
CA ALA A 175 -0.07 20.56 16.66
C ALA A 175 -0.67 19.75 15.50
N VAL A 176 -1.21 18.55 15.80
CA VAL A 176 -1.89 17.71 14.81
C VAL A 176 -3.14 18.37 14.26
N GLU A 177 -3.94 19.04 15.09
CA GLU A 177 -5.11 19.80 14.63
C GLU A 177 -4.70 20.94 13.69
N THR A 178 -3.66 21.70 14.06
CA THR A 178 -3.11 22.80 13.25
C THR A 178 -2.65 22.29 11.88
N GLY A 179 -1.93 21.18 11.84
CA GLY A 179 -1.50 20.61 10.56
C GLY A 179 -2.62 19.99 9.74
N GLN A 180 -3.66 19.39 10.35
CA GLN A 180 -4.82 18.90 9.62
C GLN A 180 -5.59 20.04 8.92
N VAL A 181 -5.66 21.23 9.54
CA VAL A 181 -6.26 22.42 8.90
C VAL A 181 -5.49 22.80 7.64
N ALA A 182 -4.16 22.90 7.73
CA ALA A 182 -3.31 23.22 6.58
C ALA A 182 -3.39 22.16 5.47
N ILE A 183 -3.32 20.87 5.82
CA ILE A 183 -3.46 19.74 4.87
C ILE A 183 -4.79 19.84 4.13
N ARG A 184 -5.89 20.13 4.84
CA ARG A 184 -7.22 20.25 4.24
C ARG A 184 -7.29 21.39 3.22
N GLU A 185 -6.66 22.53 3.50
CA GLU A 185 -6.62 23.65 2.56
C GLU A 185 -5.84 23.28 1.30
N ILE A 186 -4.69 22.62 1.45
CA ILE A 186 -3.90 22.14 0.31
C ILE A 186 -4.70 21.11 -0.50
N CYS A 187 -5.30 20.11 0.13
CA CYS A 187 -6.11 19.10 -0.58
C CYS A 187 -7.25 19.72 -1.40
N LYS A 188 -7.96 20.72 -0.86
CA LYS A 188 -9.01 21.43 -1.62
C LYS A 188 -8.46 22.14 -2.86
N ALA A 189 -7.28 22.75 -2.76
CA ALA A 189 -6.63 23.37 -3.91
C ALA A 189 -6.22 22.32 -4.96
N ILE A 190 -5.74 21.16 -4.52
CA ILE A 190 -5.43 20.02 -5.40
C ILE A 190 -6.70 19.51 -6.09
N ASP A 191 -7.82 19.37 -5.39
CA ASP A 191 -9.08 18.93 -5.97
C ASP A 191 -9.56 19.86 -7.10
N VAL A 192 -9.42 21.18 -6.92
CA VAL A 192 -9.72 22.17 -7.97
C VAL A 192 -8.81 21.99 -9.19
N LEU A 193 -7.53 21.71 -8.95
CA LEU A 193 -6.57 21.42 -10.02
C LEU A 193 -6.95 20.13 -10.78
N VAL A 194 -7.31 19.07 -10.05
CA VAL A 194 -7.73 17.78 -10.62
C VAL A 194 -9.00 17.93 -11.46
N GLN A 195 -9.95 18.78 -11.05
CA GLN A 195 -11.14 19.08 -11.86
C GLN A 195 -10.79 19.78 -13.18
N THR A 196 -9.69 20.54 -13.20
CA THR A 196 -9.29 21.33 -14.38
C THR A 196 -8.47 20.52 -15.37
N CYS A 197 -7.53 19.69 -14.90
CA CYS A 197 -6.58 18.99 -15.76
C CYS A 197 -6.27 17.53 -15.37
N GLY A 198 -7.06 16.94 -14.46
CA GLY A 198 -6.92 15.54 -14.06
C GLY A 198 -7.38 14.57 -15.14
N LYS A 199 -6.71 13.43 -15.23
CA LYS A 199 -7.10 12.35 -16.14
C LYS A 199 -8.24 11.49 -15.57
N LYS A 200 -8.98 10.82 -16.46
CA LYS A 200 -10.03 9.85 -16.05
C LYS A 200 -9.38 8.69 -15.29
N LYS A 201 -9.95 8.33 -14.13
CA LYS A 201 -9.47 7.22 -13.30
C LYS A 201 -9.83 5.86 -13.90
N MET A 202 -8.90 4.91 -13.89
CA MET A 202 -9.09 3.52 -14.32
C MET A 202 -9.77 2.66 -13.24
N VAL A 203 -10.97 3.05 -12.83
CA VAL A 203 -11.75 2.31 -11.82
C VAL A 203 -12.19 0.94 -12.35
N GLU A 204 -12.37 0.83 -13.68
CA GLU A 204 -12.78 -0.38 -14.38
C GLU A 204 -11.70 -1.49 -14.31
N ALA A 205 -10.44 -1.12 -14.07
CA ALA A 205 -9.31 -2.04 -13.95
C ALA A 205 -9.16 -2.65 -12.55
N ILE A 206 -10.06 -2.31 -11.62
CA ILE A 206 -10.07 -2.87 -10.27
C ILE A 206 -10.73 -4.26 -10.32
N ASN A 207 -9.94 -5.30 -10.05
CA ASN A 207 -10.42 -6.68 -9.97
C ASN A 207 -10.53 -7.12 -8.50
N LEU A 208 -11.75 -7.22 -7.99
CA LEU A 208 -12.03 -7.70 -6.64
C LEU A 208 -12.58 -9.13 -6.67
N PRO A 209 -12.26 -9.96 -5.68
CA PRO A 209 -12.87 -11.27 -5.56
C PRO A 209 -14.40 -11.19 -5.44
N PRO A 210 -15.15 -12.09 -6.08
CA PRO A 210 -16.61 -12.06 -6.07
C PRO A 210 -17.16 -12.40 -4.69
N ALA A 211 -18.34 -11.85 -4.36
CA ALA A 211 -18.97 -11.99 -3.05
C ALA A 211 -19.30 -13.45 -2.67
N GLU A 212 -19.50 -14.32 -3.66
CA GLU A 212 -19.75 -15.75 -3.44
C GLU A 212 -18.54 -16.46 -2.82
N LEU A 213 -17.32 -16.10 -3.24
CA LEU A 213 -16.09 -16.67 -2.70
C LEU A 213 -15.94 -16.37 -1.20
N TYR A 214 -16.33 -15.17 -0.76
CA TYR A 214 -16.35 -14.83 0.67
C TYR A 214 -17.27 -15.76 1.48
N ARG A 215 -18.44 -16.09 0.95
CA ARG A 215 -19.39 -17.00 1.62
C ARG A 215 -18.81 -18.40 1.70
N HIS A 216 -18.30 -18.93 0.60
CA HIS A 216 -17.69 -20.26 0.58
C HIS A 216 -16.51 -20.38 1.54
N VAL A 217 -15.64 -19.37 1.60
CA VAL A 217 -14.51 -19.35 2.55
C VAL A 217 -15.02 -19.25 3.99
N GLU A 218 -16.01 -18.41 4.29
CA GLU A 218 -16.61 -18.31 5.63
C GLU A 218 -17.25 -19.65 6.06
N ASP A 219 -17.97 -20.33 5.16
CA ASP A 219 -18.64 -21.62 5.43
C ASP A 219 -17.65 -22.76 5.69
N ILE A 220 -16.56 -22.84 4.90
CA ILE A 220 -15.55 -23.89 5.04
C ILE A 220 -14.67 -23.65 6.27
N SER A 221 -14.29 -22.39 6.52
CA SER A 221 -13.30 -22.07 7.56
C SER A 221 -13.90 -21.86 8.95
N GLY A 222 -15.18 -21.47 9.07
CA GLY A 222 -15.83 -20.95 10.28
C GLY A 222 -15.30 -21.44 11.63
N ASP A 223 -15.65 -22.66 12.04
CA ASP A 223 -15.32 -23.18 13.37
C ASP A 223 -13.82 -23.48 13.57
N GLU A 224 -13.14 -23.91 12.51
CA GLU A 224 -11.70 -24.21 12.57
C GLU A 224 -10.87 -22.93 12.65
N LEU A 225 -11.30 -21.87 11.95
CA LEU A 225 -10.69 -20.55 11.98
C LEU A 225 -10.78 -19.94 13.38
N VAL A 226 -11.95 -20.07 14.02
CA VAL A 226 -12.16 -19.64 15.41
C VAL A 226 -11.15 -20.31 16.33
N LYS A 227 -11.00 -21.64 16.24
CA LYS A 227 -10.07 -22.42 17.06
C LYS A 227 -8.62 -22.02 16.78
N ALA A 228 -8.24 -21.87 15.51
CA ALA A 228 -6.89 -21.47 15.11
C ALA A 228 -6.52 -20.08 15.65
N LEU A 229 -7.44 -19.11 15.58
CA LEU A 229 -7.23 -17.74 16.07
C LEU A 229 -7.25 -17.61 17.61
N GLN A 230 -7.70 -18.63 18.33
CA GLN A 230 -7.63 -18.70 19.80
C GLN A 230 -6.30 -19.23 20.33
N ILE A 231 -5.42 -19.74 19.46
CA ILE A 231 -4.08 -20.17 19.83
C ILE A 231 -3.26 -18.94 20.26
N LYS A 232 -2.76 -18.95 21.50
CA LYS A 232 -2.03 -17.83 22.10
C LYS A 232 -0.66 -17.61 21.45
N GLU A 233 0.10 -18.69 21.31
CA GLU A 233 1.47 -18.66 20.78
C GLU A 233 1.51 -18.35 19.27
N LYS A 234 2.45 -17.49 18.85
CA LYS A 234 2.54 -17.03 17.46
C LYS A 234 2.87 -18.14 16.45
N ILE A 235 3.85 -18.99 16.75
CA ILE A 235 4.34 -20.01 15.81
C ILE A 235 3.26 -21.07 15.55
N PRO A 236 2.66 -21.69 16.59
CA PRO A 236 1.58 -22.66 16.38
C PRO A 236 0.35 -22.04 15.71
N ARG A 237 -0.02 -20.79 16.08
CA ARG A 237 -1.13 -20.08 15.43
C ARG A 237 -0.88 -19.89 13.93
N ARG A 238 0.32 -19.44 13.55
CA ARG A 238 0.67 -19.27 12.13
C ARG A 238 0.59 -20.59 11.36
N LYS A 239 1.11 -21.68 11.94
CA LYS A 239 1.06 -23.00 11.33
C LYS A 239 -0.38 -23.50 11.15
N ALA A 240 -1.24 -23.31 12.15
CA ALA A 240 -2.65 -23.69 12.08
C ALA A 240 -3.42 -22.90 11.01
N LEU A 241 -3.16 -21.58 10.90
CA LEU A 241 -3.78 -20.75 9.86
C LEU A 241 -3.32 -21.14 8.46
N SER A 242 -2.03 -21.40 8.26
CA SER A 242 -1.52 -21.86 6.96
C SER A 242 -2.10 -23.22 6.56
N ALA A 243 -2.19 -24.17 7.50
CA ALA A 243 -2.81 -25.47 7.24
C ALA A 243 -4.32 -25.35 6.91
N LEU A 244 -5.02 -24.42 7.56
CA LEU A 244 -6.43 -24.15 7.26
C LEU A 244 -6.60 -23.48 5.89
N GLU A 245 -5.72 -22.55 5.53
CA GLU A 245 -5.69 -21.92 4.21
C GLU A 245 -5.51 -22.96 3.10
N GLU A 246 -4.52 -23.84 3.24
CA GLU A 246 -4.26 -24.95 2.30
C GLU A 246 -5.48 -25.89 2.18
N LYS A 247 -6.13 -26.21 3.32
CA LYS A 247 -7.35 -27.02 3.35
C LYS A 247 -8.52 -26.35 2.61
N VAL A 248 -8.71 -25.03 2.80
CA VAL A 248 -9.75 -24.26 2.11
C VAL A 248 -9.50 -24.29 0.60
N ILE A 249 -8.26 -24.07 0.15
CA ILE A 249 -7.89 -24.13 -1.26
C ILE A 249 -8.17 -25.52 -1.84
N MET A 250 -7.82 -26.58 -1.11
CA MET A 250 -8.06 -27.96 -1.54
C MET A 250 -9.55 -28.27 -1.71
N ILE A 251 -10.39 -27.91 -0.74
CA ILE A 251 -11.85 -28.14 -0.79
C ILE A 251 -12.49 -27.35 -1.95
N LEU A 252 -12.09 -26.10 -2.15
CA LEU A 252 -12.61 -25.29 -3.26
C LEU A 252 -12.15 -25.82 -4.63
N SER A 253 -10.93 -26.37 -4.70
CA SER A 253 -10.43 -27.05 -5.90
C SER A 253 -11.22 -28.32 -6.21
N GLU A 254 -11.51 -29.15 -5.20
CA GLU A 254 -12.31 -30.37 -5.35
C GLU A 254 -13.76 -30.09 -5.77
N GLN A 255 -14.34 -28.99 -5.30
CA GLN A 255 -15.67 -28.53 -5.70
C GLN A 255 -15.71 -27.93 -7.12
N GLY A 256 -14.55 -27.76 -7.76
CA GLY A 256 -14.41 -27.21 -9.10
C GLY A 256 -14.62 -25.70 -9.16
N TYR A 257 -14.37 -24.99 -8.05
CA TYR A 257 -14.39 -23.52 -7.99
C TYR A 257 -13.03 -22.90 -8.24
N VAL A 258 -11.93 -23.67 -8.16
CA VAL A 258 -10.56 -23.19 -8.38
C VAL A 258 -9.92 -24.01 -9.49
N SER A 259 -9.38 -23.33 -10.52
CA SER A 259 -8.56 -23.97 -11.54
C SER A 259 -7.13 -24.13 -11.01
N LYS A 260 -6.53 -25.32 -11.18
CA LYS A 260 -5.11 -25.56 -10.91
C LYS A 260 -4.19 -25.10 -12.04
N ASP A 261 -4.75 -24.77 -13.19
CA ASP A 261 -4.01 -24.29 -14.36
C ASP A 261 -4.41 -22.84 -14.65
N GLU A 262 -3.49 -21.93 -14.34
CA GLU A 262 -3.05 -20.83 -15.21
C GLU A 262 -1.74 -20.25 -14.61
N LEU A 263 -0.65 -21.00 -14.79
CA LEU A 263 0.68 -20.44 -14.86
C LEU A 263 0.85 -19.88 -16.28
N SER A 264 0.80 -18.56 -16.42
CA SER A 264 1.45 -17.76 -17.46
C SER A 264 1.73 -18.46 -18.80
N GLY A 265 0.82 -18.32 -19.76
CA GLY A 265 1.10 -18.46 -21.18
C GLY A 265 0.67 -17.17 -21.89
N PRO A 266 1.45 -16.62 -22.85
CA PRO A 266 0.99 -15.48 -23.63
C PRO A 266 -0.29 -15.88 -24.39
N ILE A 267 -1.23 -14.94 -24.50
CA ILE A 267 -2.35 -15.03 -25.42
C ILE A 267 -1.75 -14.96 -26.83
N GLU A 268 -1.29 -16.10 -27.34
CA GLU A 268 -1.06 -16.30 -28.77
C GLU A 268 -2.18 -17.20 -29.31
N ASN A 269 -2.79 -16.68 -30.38
CA ASN A 269 -3.65 -17.35 -31.35
C ASN A 269 -5.11 -17.61 -30.97
N LEU A 270 -5.87 -16.52 -30.89
CA LEU A 270 -7.30 -16.49 -31.25
C LEU A 270 -7.50 -16.12 -32.73
N ALA A 271 -6.66 -16.66 -33.62
CA ALA A 271 -6.71 -16.38 -35.06
C ALA A 271 -6.69 -17.62 -35.97
N ASP A 272 -6.39 -18.83 -35.47
CA ASP A 272 -6.13 -20.00 -36.35
C ASP A 272 -7.17 -21.14 -36.21
N ILE A 273 -8.47 -20.83 -36.11
CA ILE A 273 -9.52 -21.87 -36.28
C ILE A 273 -10.57 -21.43 -37.31
N VAL A 274 -10.14 -20.67 -38.32
CA VAL A 274 -10.88 -20.52 -39.57
C VAL A 274 -9.88 -20.89 -40.67
N GLU A 275 -10.27 -21.80 -41.56
CA GLU A 275 -9.43 -22.49 -42.58
C GLU A 275 -8.69 -23.69 -41.96
N GLU A 276 -8.83 -24.96 -42.35
CA GLU A 276 -9.36 -25.69 -43.52
C GLU A 276 -9.93 -27.03 -42.95
N GLU A 277 -10.99 -27.64 -43.48
CA GLU A 277 -10.91 -28.60 -44.58
C GLU A 277 -12.26 -28.62 -45.32
N ASP A 278 -12.23 -28.17 -46.58
CA ASP A 278 -13.19 -28.55 -47.60
C ASP A 278 -12.96 -30.03 -47.96
N GLU A 279 -13.86 -30.92 -47.55
CA GLU A 279 -14.02 -32.21 -48.21
C GLU A 279 -15.17 -32.11 -49.22
N ASP A 280 -14.78 -32.17 -50.50
CA ASP A 280 -15.66 -32.35 -51.64
C ASP A 280 -16.47 -33.66 -51.50
N GLU A 281 -17.79 -33.57 -51.28
CA GLU A 281 -18.73 -34.62 -51.69
C GLU A 281 -19.93 -34.03 -52.46
N VAL A 282 -19.79 -34.14 -53.79
CA VAL A 282 -20.81 -34.43 -54.82
C VAL A 282 -22.21 -33.82 -54.66
N ILE A 283 -22.51 -32.87 -55.55
CA ILE A 283 -23.88 -32.41 -55.85
C ILE A 283 -24.62 -33.53 -56.60
N GLU A 284 -25.68 -34.07 -55.99
CA GLU A 284 -26.78 -34.74 -56.70
C GLU A 284 -28.06 -33.92 -56.49
N ASP A 285 -28.72 -33.55 -57.60
CA ASP A 285 -29.97 -32.79 -57.65
C ASP A 285 -31.10 -33.51 -56.88
N GLY A 286 -31.74 -32.81 -55.93
CA GLY A 286 -32.92 -33.32 -55.23
C GLY A 286 -33.64 -32.29 -54.37
N GLU A 287 -34.79 -31.84 -54.86
CA GLU A 287 -35.97 -31.24 -54.20
C GLU A 287 -35.82 -30.29 -52.99
N VAL A 288 -36.40 -29.09 -53.17
CA VAL A 288 -36.63 -28.06 -52.15
C VAL A 288 -37.73 -28.54 -51.19
N ASP A 289 -37.41 -28.68 -49.90
CA ASP A 289 -38.42 -28.87 -48.84
C ASP A 289 -38.28 -27.75 -47.79
N GLU A 290 -39.31 -26.91 -47.68
CA GLU A 290 -39.45 -25.86 -46.67
C GLU A 290 -39.80 -26.49 -45.32
N GLY A 291 -38.78 -26.95 -44.59
CA GLY A 291 -38.91 -27.52 -43.25
C GLY A 291 -38.39 -26.61 -42.14
N ASP A 292 -39.25 -26.19 -41.23
CA ASP A 292 -38.95 -25.39 -40.02
C ASP A 292 -37.75 -25.93 -39.22
N VAL A 293 -36.65 -25.17 -39.19
CA VAL A 293 -35.51 -25.44 -38.31
C VAL A 293 -35.89 -25.06 -36.87
N HIS A 294 -36.38 -26.03 -36.11
CA HIS A 294 -36.51 -25.93 -34.66
C HIS A 294 -35.11 -25.85 -34.02
N ILE A 295 -34.60 -24.64 -33.82
CA ILE A 295 -33.44 -24.39 -32.95
C ILE A 295 -33.88 -24.73 -31.52
N LYS A 296 -33.52 -25.92 -31.02
CA LYS A 296 -33.64 -26.22 -29.59
C LYS A 296 -32.72 -25.27 -28.83
N PRO A 297 -33.21 -24.51 -27.84
CA PRO A 297 -32.35 -23.63 -27.07
C PRO A 297 -31.30 -24.49 -26.37
N VAL A 298 -30.04 -24.34 -26.76
CA VAL A 298 -28.91 -24.92 -26.04
C VAL A 298 -28.94 -24.31 -24.66
N SER A 299 -29.22 -25.12 -23.63
CA SER A 299 -29.13 -24.63 -22.27
C SER A 299 -27.67 -24.26 -22.03
N ARG A 300 -27.39 -22.96 -21.94
CA ARG A 300 -26.09 -22.49 -21.42
C ARG A 300 -26.02 -23.01 -19.99
N LYS A 301 -25.27 -24.10 -19.79
CA LYS A 301 -24.85 -24.50 -18.43
C LYS A 301 -24.23 -23.24 -17.80
N PRO A 302 -24.60 -22.88 -16.56
CA PRO A 302 -24.00 -21.72 -15.91
C PRO A 302 -22.49 -21.98 -15.89
N HIS A 303 -21.73 -21.13 -16.58
CA HIS A 303 -20.27 -21.15 -16.45
C HIS A 303 -19.97 -20.94 -14.97
N ARG A 304 -19.49 -21.99 -14.30
CA ARG A 304 -19.00 -21.86 -12.92
C ARG A 304 -17.83 -20.90 -12.99
N GLN A 305 -17.92 -19.77 -12.29
CA GLN A 305 -16.79 -18.85 -12.19
C GLN A 305 -15.65 -19.60 -11.48
N LEU A 306 -14.54 -19.75 -12.19
CA LEU A 306 -13.31 -20.27 -11.63
C LEU A 306 -12.59 -19.12 -10.93
N PHE A 307 -12.21 -19.32 -9.68
CA PHE A 307 -11.44 -18.37 -8.88
C PHE A 307 -9.96 -18.75 -8.92
N SER A 308 -9.07 -17.75 -8.88
CA SER A 308 -7.63 -18.01 -8.75
C SER A 308 -7.27 -18.40 -7.32
N GLU A 309 -6.19 -19.15 -7.14
CA GLU A 309 -5.66 -19.44 -5.79
C GLU A 309 -5.33 -18.15 -5.01
N VAL A 310 -4.90 -17.10 -5.71
CA VAL A 310 -4.56 -15.82 -5.09
C VAL A 310 -5.80 -15.15 -4.50
N ASP A 311 -6.93 -15.21 -5.21
CA ASP A 311 -8.20 -14.65 -4.72
C ASP A 311 -8.65 -15.37 -3.44
N VAL A 312 -8.49 -16.70 -3.40
CA VAL A 312 -8.80 -17.50 -2.19
C VAL A 312 -7.94 -17.06 -1.02
N LYS A 313 -6.62 -16.90 -1.21
CA LYS A 313 -5.69 -16.43 -0.17
C LYS A 313 -6.04 -15.03 0.31
N LEU A 314 -6.38 -14.13 -0.60
CA LEU A 314 -6.76 -12.75 -0.28
C LEU A 314 -8.05 -12.73 0.55
N VAL A 315 -9.08 -13.46 0.12
CA VAL A 315 -10.37 -13.58 0.82
C VAL A 315 -10.17 -14.21 2.20
N PHE A 316 -9.40 -15.30 2.30
CA PHE A 316 -9.12 -15.97 3.58
C PHE A 316 -8.46 -15.03 4.59
N LYS A 317 -7.48 -14.24 4.14
CA LYS A 317 -6.81 -13.20 4.95
C LYS A 317 -7.80 -12.13 5.42
N GLU A 318 -8.72 -11.70 4.55
CA GLU A 318 -9.73 -10.69 4.89
C GLU A 318 -10.76 -11.21 5.89
N VAL A 319 -11.30 -12.42 5.67
CA VAL A 319 -12.23 -13.09 6.60
C VAL A 319 -11.58 -13.28 7.97
N SER A 320 -10.33 -13.76 7.99
CA SER A 320 -9.54 -13.90 9.22
C SER A 320 -9.37 -12.57 9.97
N SER A 321 -9.07 -11.49 9.24
CA SER A 321 -8.93 -10.15 9.82
C SER A 321 -10.25 -9.62 10.37
N LYS A 322 -11.35 -9.79 9.63
CA LYS A 322 -12.71 -9.39 10.02
C LYS A 322 -13.16 -10.11 11.28
N TYR A 323 -12.92 -11.42 11.36
CA TYR A 323 -13.22 -12.22 12.55
C TYR A 323 -12.42 -11.73 13.77
N LEU A 324 -11.10 -11.54 13.62
CA LEU A 324 -10.25 -11.09 14.73
C LEU A 324 -10.66 -9.70 15.24
N ARG A 325 -10.98 -8.78 14.33
CA ARG A 325 -11.49 -7.44 14.68
C ARG A 325 -12.79 -7.53 15.46
N ARG A 326 -13.77 -8.29 14.96
CA ARG A 326 -15.06 -8.50 15.63
C ARG A 326 -14.87 -9.02 17.05
N ARG A 327 -14.03 -10.04 17.22
CA ARG A 327 -13.73 -10.63 18.52
C ARG A 327 -13.08 -9.63 19.50
N ILE A 328 -12.18 -8.78 19.03
CA ILE A 328 -11.54 -7.77 19.90
C ILE A 328 -12.56 -6.72 20.34
N VAL A 329 -13.45 -6.29 19.44
CA VAL A 329 -14.48 -5.28 19.72
C VAL A 329 -15.57 -5.83 20.64
N GLU A 330 -16.04 -7.05 20.43
CA GLU A 330 -17.15 -7.64 21.20
C GLU A 330 -16.68 -8.36 22.47
N GLY A 331 -15.56 -9.07 22.40
CA GLY A 331 -15.07 -9.94 23.48
C GLY A 331 -13.97 -9.34 24.34
N GLU A 332 -13.55 -8.09 24.04
CA GLU A 332 -12.51 -7.29 24.73
C GLU A 332 -11.15 -8.00 24.96
N LYS A 333 -10.95 -9.16 24.35
CA LYS A 333 -9.75 -9.99 24.50
C LYS A 333 -9.05 -10.19 23.17
N ARG A 334 -7.74 -9.96 23.21
CA ARG A 334 -6.83 -10.15 22.09
C ARG A 334 -6.54 -11.63 21.86
N SER A 335 -5.85 -11.94 20.75
CA SER A 335 -5.45 -13.30 20.37
C SER A 335 -4.59 -14.02 21.42
N ASP A 336 -3.84 -13.28 22.23
CA ASP A 336 -3.02 -13.81 23.33
C ASP A 336 -3.74 -13.80 24.69
N GLY A 337 -5.01 -13.38 24.71
CA GLY A 337 -5.86 -13.35 25.91
C GLY A 337 -5.78 -12.05 26.72
N ARG A 338 -4.93 -11.10 26.32
CA ARG A 338 -4.78 -9.80 27.00
C ARG A 338 -5.95 -8.86 26.72
N SER A 339 -6.20 -7.94 27.64
CA SER A 339 -7.11 -6.81 27.42
C SER A 339 -6.48 -5.74 26.50
N ALA A 340 -7.23 -4.71 26.14
CA ALA A 340 -6.72 -3.58 25.35
C ALA A 340 -5.59 -2.82 26.06
N CYS A 341 -5.63 -2.74 27.39
CA CYS A 341 -4.69 -1.95 28.21
C CYS A 341 -3.54 -2.77 28.81
N GLU A 342 -3.56 -4.09 28.68
CA GLU A 342 -2.56 -4.96 29.32
C GLU A 342 -1.27 -5.09 28.48
N LEU A 343 -0.13 -4.85 29.12
CA LEU A 343 1.20 -5.00 28.53
C LEU A 343 1.68 -6.46 28.57
N ARG A 344 2.55 -6.83 27.62
CA ARG A 344 3.26 -8.14 27.67
C ARG A 344 4.32 -8.11 28.77
N PRO A 345 4.71 -9.28 29.33
CA PRO A 345 5.82 -9.35 30.28
C PRO A 345 7.08 -8.70 29.74
N ILE A 346 7.74 -7.90 30.58
CA ILE A 346 8.96 -7.17 30.27
C ILE A 346 10.12 -7.81 31.04
N ASN A 347 11.22 -8.08 30.34
CA ASN A 347 12.48 -8.51 30.93
C ASN A 347 13.60 -7.63 30.34
N SER A 348 14.42 -7.06 31.21
CA SER A 348 15.54 -6.21 30.84
C SER A 348 16.81 -6.67 31.54
N GLN A 349 17.90 -6.82 30.79
CA GLN A 349 19.22 -7.16 31.31
C GLN A 349 20.25 -6.19 30.74
N CYS A 350 21.24 -5.82 31.55
CA CYS A 350 22.36 -4.97 31.16
C CYS A 350 23.68 -5.73 31.36
N GLY A 351 24.73 -5.34 30.63
CA GLY A 351 26.08 -5.93 30.78
C GLY A 351 26.20 -7.36 30.21
N ILE A 352 25.33 -7.74 29.28
CA ILE A 352 25.31 -9.09 28.68
C ILE A 352 26.55 -9.41 27.81
N LEU A 353 27.25 -8.40 27.30
CA LEU A 353 28.44 -8.54 26.47
C LEU A 353 29.66 -7.99 27.21
N PRO A 354 30.65 -8.84 27.57
CA PRO A 354 31.77 -8.44 28.42
C PRO A 354 32.75 -7.47 27.74
N ARG A 355 32.72 -7.37 26.40
CA ARG A 355 33.60 -6.49 25.62
C ARG A 355 32.91 -5.21 25.11
N ALA A 356 31.60 -5.10 25.25
CA ALA A 356 30.90 -3.88 24.85
C ALA A 356 31.02 -2.84 25.97
N HIS A 357 31.16 -1.57 25.62
CA HIS A 357 31.14 -0.48 26.61
C HIS A 357 29.80 -0.43 27.35
N GLY A 358 28.72 -0.67 26.61
CA GLY A 358 27.38 -0.87 27.15
C GLY A 358 26.65 -1.92 26.32
N SER A 359 25.92 -2.80 26.99
CA SER A 359 25.06 -3.77 26.33
C SER A 359 23.77 -3.97 27.11
N ALA A 360 22.67 -4.10 26.40
CA ALA A 360 21.37 -4.33 26.97
C ALA A 360 20.57 -5.34 26.14
N LEU A 361 19.81 -6.18 26.82
CA LEU A 361 18.83 -7.08 26.25
C LEU A 361 17.46 -6.68 26.77
N PHE A 362 16.61 -6.18 25.89
CA PHE A 362 15.24 -5.82 26.22
C PHE A 362 14.29 -6.80 25.55
N THR A 363 13.41 -7.42 26.34
CA THR A 363 12.40 -8.37 25.86
C THR A 363 11.03 -7.94 26.34
N ARG A 364 10.07 -7.84 25.41
CA ARG A 364 8.66 -7.57 25.68
C ARG A 364 7.80 -8.64 25.00
N GLY A 365 7.40 -9.66 25.76
CA GLY A 365 6.81 -10.90 25.25
C GLY A 365 7.71 -11.58 24.23
N GLU A 366 7.18 -11.92 23.05
CA GLU A 366 7.95 -12.54 21.96
C GLU A 366 8.82 -11.57 21.13
N THR A 367 8.93 -10.29 21.53
CA THR A 367 9.77 -9.29 20.85
C THR A 367 11.02 -9.04 21.67
N GLN A 368 12.20 -9.30 21.11
CA GLN A 368 13.48 -9.07 21.77
C GLN A 368 14.36 -8.16 20.93
N VAL A 369 15.01 -7.20 21.57
CA VAL A 369 16.00 -6.30 20.97
C VAL A 369 17.27 -6.37 21.81
N ARG A 370 18.40 -6.50 21.12
CA ARG A 370 19.73 -6.43 21.71
C ARG A 370 20.38 -5.14 21.26
N HIS A 371 20.79 -4.31 22.22
CA HIS A 371 21.54 -3.09 21.96
C HIS A 371 22.98 -3.29 22.45
N TRP A 372 23.95 -2.78 21.69
CA TRP A 372 25.34 -2.68 22.13
C TRP A 372 25.96 -1.42 21.56
N LEU A 373 26.80 -0.79 22.36
CA LEU A 373 27.59 0.37 21.96
C LEU A 373 29.05 -0.02 21.84
N TRP A 374 29.63 0.31 20.69
CA TRP A 374 31.06 0.34 20.45
C TRP A 374 31.43 1.80 20.22
N SER A 375 32.38 2.32 20.99
CA SER A 375 33.09 3.52 20.55
C SER A 375 34.00 3.07 19.40
N LEU A 376 33.85 3.71 18.24
CA LEU A 376 34.86 3.66 17.18
C LEU A 376 36.06 4.52 17.57
#